data_AF-A0A7X5YKX1-F1
#
_entry.id   AF-A0A7X5YKX1-F1
#
_cell.length_a   1.000
_cell.length_b   1.000
_cell.length_c   1.000
_cell.angle_alpha   90.00
_cell.angle_beta   90.00
_cell.angle_gamma   90.00
#
_symmetry.space_group_name_H-M   'P 1'
#
loop_
_entity.id
_entity.type
_entity.pdbx_description
1 polymer ?
#
loop_
_entity_poly.entity_id
_entity_poly.type
_entity_poly.pdbx_seq_one_letter_code
_entity_poly.pdbx_strand_id
1 'polypeptide(L)'
;MFLALGLAACSSMPTAEGAPVRVLYLSQSVGFVHDTARRPTDGLAPSEIAMQEMARDSGAFAVELTQDARELTAARLNDIDVLVFGTTGSLPIDRQTWSAIVDWIESGRGGFVGIHSAADTALDFEGGQEAYTAFIGGRFDGHPWTQGTPIRLTNLERSHPLASMWPDGTDFAEEIYQYTAFEPDRVRVLQTLDMSAGPIRRPYPVPITWVREMGGGRLFYTNLGHTPSTWADPRFRRQIVDAIRWSAHRLDAPAAANPAAQDWAALTAFAIVEGVPARAGSAGDIRDLQALHPEKHNGDTTAWDLARLRIRAASAK
;
A
#
# COMPACT_ATOMS: atom_id res chain seq x y z
N MET A 1 32.09 -54.95 16.03
CA MET A 1 31.71 -53.76 16.83
C MET A 1 31.31 -52.67 15.86
N PHE A 2 30.04 -52.62 15.44
CA PHE A 2 29.50 -51.58 14.55
C PHE A 2 28.57 -50.70 15.37
N LEU A 3 28.95 -49.43 15.53
CA LEU A 3 28.21 -48.42 16.27
C LEU A 3 27.20 -47.78 15.29
N ALA A 4 25.91 -48.03 15.49
CA ALA A 4 24.84 -47.35 14.75
C ALA A 4 24.56 -45.99 15.41
N LEU A 5 24.91 -44.89 14.74
CA LEU A 5 24.47 -43.55 15.13
C LEU A 5 23.02 -43.35 14.65
N GLY A 6 22.08 -43.26 15.58
CA GLY A 6 20.71 -42.85 15.29
C GLY A 6 20.66 -41.35 15.05
N LEU A 7 20.24 -40.92 13.85
CA LEU A 7 19.80 -39.55 13.62
C LEU A 7 18.46 -39.35 14.35
N ALA A 8 18.48 -38.55 15.42
CA ALA A 8 17.27 -38.01 16.01
C ALA A 8 16.72 -36.93 15.05
N ALA A 9 15.65 -37.27 14.32
CA ALA A 9 14.87 -36.27 13.61
C ALA A 9 14.14 -35.40 14.65
N CYS A 10 14.60 -34.15 14.82
CA CYS A 10 13.84 -33.14 15.51
C CYS A 10 12.61 -32.79 14.65
N SER A 11 11.49 -33.46 14.89
CA SER A 11 10.20 -33.03 14.40
C SER A 11 9.87 -31.68 15.03
N SER A 12 9.99 -30.60 14.26
CA SER A 12 9.44 -29.30 14.65
C SER A 12 7.92 -29.44 14.76
N MET A 13 7.40 -29.45 15.99
CA MET A 13 5.98 -29.32 16.25
C MET A 13 5.47 -28.01 15.62
N PRO A 14 4.30 -27.98 14.98
CA PRO A 14 3.68 -26.72 14.61
C PRO A 14 3.40 -25.93 15.89
N THR A 15 3.93 -24.71 15.97
CA THR A 15 3.52 -23.74 16.99
C THR A 15 2.01 -23.59 16.91
N ALA A 16 1.31 -23.82 18.02
CA ALA A 16 -0.12 -23.52 18.15
C ALA A 16 -0.37 -22.09 17.63
N GLU A 17 -1.29 -21.94 16.68
CA GLU A 17 -1.72 -20.62 16.21
C GLU A 17 -2.14 -19.79 17.43
N GLY A 18 -1.47 -18.65 17.64
CA GLY A 18 -1.85 -17.72 18.69
C GLY A 18 -3.28 -17.22 18.49
N ALA A 19 -3.82 -16.52 19.49
CA ALA A 19 -5.12 -15.87 19.36
C ALA A 19 -5.20 -15.03 18.06
N PRO A 20 -6.37 -14.97 17.39
CA PRO A 20 -6.53 -14.18 16.17
C PRO A 20 -6.12 -12.73 16.39
N VAL A 21 -5.51 -12.11 15.37
CA VAL A 21 -5.17 -10.69 15.39
C VAL A 21 -6.44 -9.87 15.60
N ARG A 22 -6.43 -8.93 16.54
CA ARG A 22 -7.58 -8.05 16.82
C ARG A 22 -7.54 -6.85 15.87
N VAL A 23 -8.50 -6.77 14.96
CA VAL A 23 -8.55 -5.75 13.92
C VAL A 23 -9.71 -4.79 14.18
N LEU A 24 -9.44 -3.49 14.08
CA LEU A 24 -10.49 -2.49 13.89
C LEU A 24 -10.44 -1.98 12.45
N TYR A 25 -11.52 -2.19 11.70
CA TYR A 25 -11.68 -1.66 10.36
C TYR A 25 -12.54 -0.40 10.39
N LEU A 26 -11.92 0.73 10.10
CA LEU A 26 -12.57 2.03 9.93
C LEU A 26 -12.79 2.29 8.44
N SER A 27 -14.06 2.43 8.04
CA SER A 27 -14.47 2.71 6.66
C SER A 27 -15.26 4.02 6.55
N GLN A 28 -14.97 4.98 7.43
CA GLN A 28 -15.60 6.31 7.40
C GLN A 28 -15.13 7.13 6.20
N SER A 29 -16.11 7.69 5.48
CA SER A 29 -15.90 8.69 4.44
C SER A 29 -16.43 10.05 4.88
N VAL A 30 -15.59 11.08 4.84
CA VAL A 30 -15.96 12.49 5.00
C VAL A 30 -15.83 13.15 3.63
N GLY A 31 -16.98 13.46 3.00
CA GLY A 31 -17.01 13.94 1.62
C GLY A 31 -17.44 12.84 0.66
N PHE A 32 -16.56 12.44 -0.27
CA PHE A 32 -16.88 11.39 -1.23
C PHE A 32 -16.98 10.02 -0.54
N VAL A 33 -18.04 9.27 -0.84
CA VAL A 33 -18.30 7.94 -0.28
C VAL A 33 -18.22 6.93 -1.41
N HIS A 34 -17.21 6.06 -1.36
CA HIS A 34 -17.05 4.94 -2.27
C HIS A 34 -18.18 3.93 -2.07
N ASP A 35 -18.63 3.28 -3.15
CA ASP A 35 -19.71 2.30 -3.07
C ASP A 35 -19.33 1.10 -2.19
N THR A 36 -18.05 0.75 -2.12
CA THR A 36 -17.54 -0.30 -1.23
C THR A 36 -17.63 0.05 0.25
N ALA A 37 -17.64 1.35 0.59
CA ALA A 37 -17.79 1.85 1.97
C ALA A 37 -19.22 2.32 2.27
N ARG A 38 -20.14 2.34 1.30
CA ARG A 38 -21.51 2.82 1.53
C ARG A 38 -22.34 1.76 2.25
N ARG A 39 -22.70 2.02 3.51
CA ARG A 39 -23.72 1.22 4.21
C ARG A 39 -25.12 1.51 3.63
N PRO A 40 -25.96 0.49 3.37
CA PRO A 40 -27.39 0.68 3.17
C PRO A 40 -28.07 1.08 4.50
N THR A 41 -29.38 1.38 4.48
CA THR A 41 -30.14 1.72 5.70
C THR A 41 -30.02 0.66 6.79
N ASP A 42 -30.14 -0.61 6.40
CA ASP A 42 -30.04 -1.75 7.29
C ASP A 42 -28.99 -2.73 6.74
N GLY A 43 -27.74 -2.56 7.13
CA GLY A 43 -26.67 -3.50 6.76
C GLY A 43 -25.28 -2.92 6.78
N LEU A 44 -24.32 -3.79 6.44
CA LEU A 44 -22.92 -3.46 6.31
C LEU A 44 -22.58 -3.04 4.89
N ALA A 45 -21.52 -2.26 4.74
CA ALA A 45 -20.97 -1.91 3.44
C ALA A 45 -20.30 -3.15 2.78
N PRO A 46 -20.16 -3.19 1.44
CA PRO A 46 -19.52 -4.31 0.76
C PRO A 46 -18.11 -4.66 1.28
N SER A 47 -17.27 -3.65 1.58
CA SER A 47 -15.93 -3.89 2.12
C SER A 47 -15.96 -4.48 3.54
N GLU A 48 -16.92 -4.06 4.36
CA GLU A 48 -17.11 -4.55 5.72
C GLU A 48 -17.53 -6.02 5.75
N ILE A 49 -18.44 -6.40 4.84
CA ILE A 49 -18.83 -7.79 4.62
C ILE A 49 -17.60 -8.61 4.21
N ALA A 50 -16.83 -8.12 3.24
CA ALA A 50 -15.64 -8.83 2.78
C ALA A 50 -14.58 -8.98 3.90
N MET A 51 -14.40 -7.99 4.77
CA MET A 51 -13.52 -8.08 5.93
C MET A 51 -13.99 -9.15 6.93
N GLN A 52 -15.29 -9.24 7.22
CA GLN A 52 -15.85 -10.30 8.08
C GLN A 52 -15.69 -11.70 7.49
N GLU A 53 -15.92 -11.82 6.17
CA GLU A 53 -15.71 -13.10 5.49
C GLU A 53 -14.24 -13.51 5.50
N MET A 54 -13.30 -12.59 5.20
CA MET A 54 -11.87 -12.89 5.30
C MET A 54 -11.45 -13.30 6.70
N ALA A 55 -11.97 -12.64 7.74
CA ALA A 55 -11.75 -13.01 9.14
C ALA A 55 -12.22 -14.44 9.42
N ARG A 56 -13.48 -14.73 9.07
CA ARG A 56 -14.12 -16.04 9.29
C ARG A 56 -13.42 -17.16 8.52
N ASP A 57 -13.15 -16.94 7.23
CA ASP A 57 -12.67 -17.99 6.34
C ASP A 57 -11.18 -18.30 6.59
N SER A 58 -10.38 -17.31 7.02
CA SER A 58 -8.96 -17.50 7.31
C SER A 58 -8.68 -17.90 8.77
N GLY A 59 -9.52 -17.50 9.72
CA GLY A 59 -9.25 -17.61 11.16
C GLY A 59 -8.07 -16.76 11.66
N ALA A 60 -7.42 -15.97 10.79
CA ALA A 60 -6.19 -15.26 11.12
C ALA A 60 -6.42 -14.01 11.98
N PHE A 61 -7.63 -13.44 11.93
CA PHE A 61 -7.99 -12.23 12.64
C PHE A 61 -9.46 -12.23 13.03
N ALA A 62 -9.78 -11.47 14.08
CA ALA A 62 -11.13 -11.04 14.41
C ALA A 62 -11.26 -9.57 14.04
N VAL A 63 -12.39 -9.17 13.46
CA VAL A 63 -12.59 -7.80 13.00
C VAL A 63 -13.80 -7.15 13.64
N GLU A 64 -13.58 -5.95 14.16
CA GLU A 64 -14.63 -5.00 14.49
C GLU A 64 -14.73 -3.93 13.39
N LEU A 65 -15.95 -3.50 13.10
CA LEU A 65 -16.28 -2.62 11.98
C LEU A 65 -16.85 -1.31 12.51
N THR A 66 -16.34 -0.18 12.03
CA THR A 66 -16.87 1.13 12.38
C THR A 66 -16.80 2.11 11.22
N GLN A 67 -17.73 3.07 11.22
CA GLN A 67 -17.70 4.26 10.35
C GLN A 67 -17.63 5.55 11.18
N ASP A 68 -17.22 5.44 12.44
CA ASP A 68 -17.07 6.57 13.34
C ASP A 68 -15.64 6.62 13.91
N ALA A 69 -14.81 7.46 13.32
CA ALA A 69 -13.42 7.66 13.72
C ALA A 69 -13.30 8.23 15.16
N ARG A 70 -14.38 8.78 15.74
CA ARG A 70 -14.38 9.24 17.14
C ARG A 70 -14.31 8.09 18.14
N GLU A 71 -14.56 6.86 17.69
CA GLU A 71 -14.35 5.65 18.50
C GLU A 71 -12.85 5.33 18.69
N LEU A 72 -11.97 5.90 17.86
CA LEU A 72 -10.53 5.82 18.07
C LEU A 72 -10.14 6.68 19.26
N THR A 73 -9.62 6.03 20.29
CA THR A 73 -9.10 6.67 21.50
C THR A 73 -7.86 5.91 21.97
N ALA A 74 -7.02 6.55 22.78
CA ALA A 74 -5.85 5.86 23.37
C ALA A 74 -6.23 4.60 24.15
N ALA A 75 -7.41 4.59 24.80
CA ALA A 75 -7.94 3.41 25.47
C ALA A 75 -8.24 2.29 24.46
N ARG A 76 -8.91 2.63 23.36
CA ARG A 76 -9.29 1.70 22.29
C ARG A 76 -8.10 1.00 21.65
N LEU A 77 -6.96 1.69 21.54
CA LEU A 77 -5.72 1.13 20.98
C LEU A 77 -5.17 -0.05 21.79
N ASN A 78 -5.56 -0.23 23.06
CA ASN A 78 -5.16 -1.41 23.84
C ASN A 78 -5.96 -2.67 23.47
N ASP A 79 -7.14 -2.49 22.86
CA ASP A 79 -8.06 -3.57 22.51
C ASP A 79 -7.80 -4.16 21.12
N ILE A 80 -6.88 -3.57 20.36
CA ILE A 80 -6.60 -3.94 18.97
C ILE A 80 -5.11 -4.15 18.76
N ASP A 81 -4.78 -4.88 17.69
CA ASP A 81 -3.41 -5.14 17.24
C ASP A 81 -3.15 -4.47 15.88
N VAL A 82 -4.18 -4.33 15.04
CA VAL A 82 -4.07 -3.70 13.71
C VAL A 82 -5.24 -2.75 13.46
N LEU A 83 -4.93 -1.55 12.99
CA LEU A 83 -5.89 -0.57 12.51
C LEU A 83 -5.93 -0.62 10.98
N VAL A 84 -7.11 -0.87 10.41
CA VAL A 84 -7.32 -0.94 8.96
C VAL A 84 -8.15 0.27 8.53
N PHE A 85 -7.64 1.05 7.58
CA PHE A 85 -8.34 2.20 7.01
C PHE A 85 -8.77 1.90 5.58
N GLY A 86 -10.06 2.10 5.31
CA GLY A 86 -10.63 2.32 3.98
C GLY A 86 -11.41 3.63 3.99
N THR A 87 -10.72 4.70 4.36
CA THR A 87 -11.31 5.99 4.76
C THR A 87 -11.10 7.07 3.72
N THR A 88 -11.88 8.15 3.77
CA THR A 88 -11.77 9.29 2.85
C THR A 88 -11.98 10.61 3.57
N GLY A 89 -11.25 11.65 3.18
CA GLY A 89 -11.41 13.02 3.64
C GLY A 89 -10.97 13.27 5.08
N SER A 90 -11.38 14.44 5.61
CA SER A 90 -10.94 14.94 6.92
C SER A 90 -11.67 14.23 8.06
N LEU A 91 -11.08 13.14 8.55
CA LEU A 91 -11.64 12.37 9.65
C LEU A 91 -11.65 13.20 10.95
N PRO A 92 -12.69 13.06 11.79
CA PRO A 92 -12.81 13.74 13.08
C PRO A 92 -11.87 13.13 14.14
N ILE A 93 -10.58 13.04 13.83
CA ILE A 93 -9.50 12.57 14.69
C ILE A 93 -8.68 13.80 15.07
N ASP A 94 -8.71 14.16 16.35
CA ASP A 94 -7.93 15.29 16.86
C ASP A 94 -6.42 14.98 16.93
N ARG A 95 -5.63 16.03 17.14
CA ARG A 95 -4.16 15.91 17.22
C ARG A 95 -3.70 14.95 18.30
N GLN A 96 -4.37 14.93 19.45
CA GLN A 96 -3.99 14.09 20.58
C GLN A 96 -4.20 12.61 20.27
N THR A 97 -5.35 12.27 19.69
CA THR A 97 -5.71 10.93 19.27
C THR A 97 -4.80 10.45 18.15
N TRP A 98 -4.52 11.31 17.17
CA TRP A 98 -3.56 10.98 16.11
C TRP A 98 -2.17 10.69 16.65
N SER A 99 -1.66 11.52 17.56
CA SER A 99 -0.37 11.27 18.23
C SER A 99 -0.36 9.91 18.94
N ALA A 100 -1.44 9.57 19.66
CA ALA A 100 -1.54 8.29 20.34
C ALA A 100 -1.54 7.09 19.37
N ILE A 101 -2.17 7.23 18.19
CA ILE A 101 -2.14 6.22 17.12
C ILE A 101 -0.71 6.02 16.61
N VAL A 102 -0.02 7.11 16.29
CA VAL A 102 1.37 7.06 15.80
C VAL A 102 2.29 6.45 16.85
N ASP A 103 2.22 6.90 18.11
CA ASP A 103 3.03 6.37 19.21
C ASP A 103 2.76 4.87 19.45
N TRP A 104 1.51 4.43 19.34
CA TRP A 104 1.12 3.04 19.47
C TRP A 104 1.76 2.18 18.37
N ILE A 105 1.73 2.63 17.11
CA ILE A 105 2.40 1.96 15.99
C ILE A 105 3.91 1.98 16.18
N GLU A 106 4.51 3.16 16.43
CA GLU A 106 5.96 3.32 16.57
C GLU A 106 6.55 2.52 17.74
N SER A 107 5.75 2.25 18.78
CA SER A 107 6.15 1.38 19.88
C SER A 107 6.20 -0.12 19.53
N GLY A 108 5.69 -0.52 18.36
CA GLY A 108 5.55 -1.93 17.95
C GLY A 108 4.37 -2.66 18.60
N ARG A 109 3.51 -1.96 19.36
CA ARG A 109 2.27 -2.52 19.90
C ARG A 109 1.17 -2.66 18.84
N GLY A 110 1.29 -1.93 17.73
CA GLY A 110 0.27 -1.84 16.70
C GLY A 110 0.82 -1.86 15.28
N GLY A 111 -0.04 -2.30 14.36
CA GLY A 111 0.19 -2.22 12.93
C GLY A 111 -0.90 -1.43 12.20
N PHE A 112 -0.61 -1.05 10.96
CA PHE A 112 -1.55 -0.31 10.10
C PHE A 112 -1.69 -0.97 8.73
N VAL A 113 -2.90 -0.91 8.18
CA VAL A 113 -3.22 -1.34 6.81
C VAL A 113 -4.10 -0.26 6.16
N GLY A 114 -3.62 0.38 5.10
CA GLY A 114 -4.41 1.28 4.27
C GLY A 114 -4.88 0.59 2.98
N ILE A 115 -6.14 0.80 2.62
CA ILE A 115 -6.75 0.21 1.42
C ILE A 115 -7.35 1.33 0.58
N HIS A 116 -6.97 1.36 -0.70
CA HIS A 116 -7.43 2.27 -1.75
C HIS A 116 -7.53 3.73 -1.30
N SER A 117 -8.74 4.12 -0.88
CA SER A 117 -9.13 5.48 -0.53
C SER A 117 -8.40 6.01 0.70
N ALA A 118 -7.75 5.15 1.49
CA ALA A 118 -6.94 5.56 2.62
C ALA A 118 -5.87 6.63 2.25
N ALA A 119 -5.36 6.66 1.01
CA ALA A 119 -4.43 7.71 0.56
C ALA A 119 -5.09 9.10 0.34
N ASP A 120 -6.42 9.17 0.32
CA ASP A 120 -7.24 10.39 0.29
C ASP A 120 -7.79 10.75 1.67
N THR A 121 -7.14 10.27 2.74
CA THR A 121 -7.50 10.62 4.12
C THR A 121 -6.76 11.87 4.58
N ALA A 122 -7.45 12.68 5.39
CA ALA A 122 -6.92 13.82 6.12
C ALA A 122 -7.38 13.75 7.60
N LEU A 123 -6.86 14.65 8.44
CA LEU A 123 -7.19 14.73 9.86
C LEU A 123 -7.70 16.13 10.20
N ASP A 124 -8.74 16.22 11.02
CA ASP A 124 -9.44 17.47 11.38
C ASP A 124 -8.66 18.32 12.39
N PHE A 125 -7.45 18.76 12.00
CA PHE A 125 -6.65 19.76 12.70
C PHE A 125 -5.63 20.41 11.76
N GLU A 126 -5.12 21.58 12.14
CA GLU A 126 -4.09 22.30 11.37
C GLU A 126 -2.82 21.45 11.18
N GLY A 127 -2.42 21.21 9.93
CA GLY A 127 -1.29 20.32 9.60
C GLY A 127 -1.65 18.82 9.58
N GLY A 128 -2.93 18.47 9.72
CA GLY A 128 -3.41 17.09 9.74
C GLY A 128 -3.23 16.35 8.40
N GLN A 129 -3.40 17.06 7.28
CA GLN A 129 -3.13 16.51 5.94
C GLN A 129 -1.66 16.11 5.79
N GLU A 130 -0.74 16.99 6.17
CA GLU A 130 0.70 16.78 6.07
C GLU A 130 1.13 15.65 7.01
N ALA A 131 0.60 15.62 8.24
CA ALA A 131 0.87 14.57 9.21
C ALA A 131 0.44 13.18 8.70
N TYR A 132 -0.76 13.07 8.11
CA TYR A 132 -1.24 11.82 7.54
C TYR A 132 -0.46 11.42 6.28
N THR A 133 -0.13 12.39 5.41
CA THR A 133 0.67 12.16 4.20
C THR A 133 2.05 11.59 4.53
N ALA A 134 2.74 12.18 5.51
CA ALA A 134 4.06 11.72 5.97
C ALA A 134 4.02 10.33 6.65
N PHE A 135 2.85 9.96 7.17
CA PHE A 135 2.57 8.64 7.74
C PHE A 135 2.35 7.59 6.64
N ILE A 136 1.36 7.79 5.77
CA ILE A 136 0.93 6.79 4.77
C ILE A 136 1.93 6.65 3.60
N GLY A 137 2.68 7.70 3.29
CA GLY A 137 3.76 7.69 2.30
C GLY A 137 3.39 8.21 0.91
N GLY A 138 2.18 8.75 0.72
CA GLY A 138 1.73 9.41 -0.51
C GLY A 138 0.31 9.96 -0.36
N ARG A 139 0.05 11.15 -0.90
CA ARG A 139 -1.26 11.82 -0.83
C ARG A 139 -1.97 11.71 -2.17
N PHE A 140 -3.27 11.41 -2.17
CA PHE A 140 -4.10 11.46 -3.38
C PHE A 140 -3.89 12.75 -4.20
N ASP A 141 -3.68 12.60 -5.50
CA ASP A 141 -3.54 13.69 -6.48
C ASP A 141 -4.29 13.38 -7.78
N GLY A 142 -5.50 12.81 -7.64
CA GLY A 142 -6.34 12.44 -8.76
C GLY A 142 -6.26 10.95 -9.15
N HIS A 143 -7.08 10.59 -10.14
CA HIS A 143 -7.35 9.20 -10.51
C HIS A 143 -7.51 9.05 -12.04
N PRO A 144 -6.42 9.17 -12.82
CA PRO A 144 -6.47 9.06 -14.29
C PRO A 144 -7.02 7.73 -14.80
N TRP A 145 -6.87 6.67 -13.99
CA TRP A 145 -7.51 5.38 -14.18
C TRP A 145 -8.78 5.39 -13.34
N THR A 146 -9.92 5.65 -13.98
CA THR A 146 -11.23 5.65 -13.32
C THR A 146 -11.74 4.23 -13.14
N GLN A 147 -12.80 4.07 -12.34
CA GLN A 147 -13.45 2.78 -12.08
C GLN A 147 -13.57 1.87 -13.31
N GLY A 148 -12.98 0.67 -13.19
CA GLY A 148 -13.02 -0.36 -14.23
C GLY A 148 -12.04 -0.14 -15.40
N THR A 149 -11.16 0.86 -15.32
CA THR A 149 -10.11 1.06 -16.31
C THR A 149 -9.21 -0.18 -16.35
N PRO A 150 -8.94 -0.75 -17.53
CA PRO A 150 -7.97 -1.82 -17.66
C PRO A 150 -6.57 -1.35 -17.25
N ILE A 151 -5.96 -2.07 -16.33
CA ILE A 151 -4.60 -1.85 -15.85
C ILE A 151 -3.80 -3.14 -15.96
N ARG A 152 -2.48 -3.00 -15.91
CA ARG A 152 -1.55 -4.13 -15.80
C ARG A 152 -0.62 -3.87 -14.63
N LEU A 153 -0.46 -4.88 -13.77
CA LEU A 153 0.39 -4.81 -12.59
C LEU A 153 1.75 -5.45 -12.87
N THR A 154 2.81 -4.72 -12.56
CA THR A 154 4.16 -5.27 -12.43
C THR A 154 4.39 -5.66 -10.97
N ASN A 155 4.80 -6.91 -10.74
CA ASN A 155 5.21 -7.40 -9.43
C ASN A 155 6.74 -7.27 -9.29
N LEU A 156 7.17 -6.31 -8.46
CA LEU A 156 8.58 -6.03 -8.23
C LEU A 156 9.23 -7.04 -7.27
N GLU A 157 8.42 -7.79 -6.51
CA GLU A 157 8.84 -8.58 -5.36
C GLU A 157 8.16 -9.96 -5.36
N ARG A 158 8.33 -10.74 -6.43
CA ARG A 158 7.60 -12.00 -6.67
C ARG A 158 7.67 -13.05 -5.55
N SER A 159 8.74 -13.04 -4.75
CA SER A 159 8.93 -13.94 -3.60
C SER A 159 8.45 -13.35 -2.27
N HIS A 160 8.09 -12.07 -2.22
CA HIS A 160 7.62 -11.43 -1.00
C HIS A 160 6.24 -11.98 -0.64
N PRO A 161 6.00 -12.42 0.61
CA PRO A 161 4.73 -13.03 0.99
C PRO A 161 3.50 -12.19 0.63
N LEU A 162 3.59 -10.86 0.83
CA LEU A 162 2.52 -9.89 0.50
C LEU A 162 2.35 -9.58 -0.99
N ALA A 163 3.16 -10.16 -1.87
CA ALA A 163 3.09 -9.95 -3.32
C ALA A 163 3.03 -11.26 -4.12
N SER A 164 3.43 -12.38 -3.52
CA SER A 164 3.55 -13.70 -4.17
C SER A 164 2.25 -14.23 -4.80
N MET A 165 1.09 -13.76 -4.32
CA MET A 165 -0.22 -14.11 -4.87
C MET A 165 -0.54 -13.40 -6.19
N TRP A 166 0.27 -12.43 -6.60
CA TRP A 166 0.10 -11.67 -7.83
C TRP A 166 1.17 -12.07 -8.86
N PRO A 167 0.85 -12.84 -9.90
CA PRO A 167 1.78 -13.06 -11.01
C PRO A 167 2.22 -11.73 -11.63
N ASP A 168 3.47 -11.67 -12.06
CA ASP A 168 3.96 -10.48 -12.77
C ASP A 168 3.26 -10.31 -14.11
N GLY A 169 2.90 -9.07 -14.46
CA GLY A 169 2.09 -8.78 -15.62
C GLY A 169 0.64 -9.25 -15.48
N THR A 170 0.05 -9.07 -14.30
CA THR A 170 -1.37 -9.36 -14.11
C THR A 170 -2.22 -8.26 -14.73
N ASP A 171 -3.11 -8.61 -15.66
CA ASP A 171 -4.15 -7.70 -16.12
C ASP A 171 -5.30 -7.65 -15.11
N PHE A 172 -5.83 -6.45 -14.90
CA PHE A 172 -6.87 -6.17 -13.93
C PHE A 172 -7.73 -4.97 -14.38
N ALA A 173 -8.82 -4.68 -13.68
CA ALA A 173 -9.66 -3.52 -13.97
C ALA A 173 -10.00 -2.81 -12.65
N GLU A 174 -9.58 -1.55 -12.51
CA GLU A 174 -9.69 -0.83 -11.24
C GLU A 174 -9.65 0.70 -11.42
N GLU A 175 -10.07 1.44 -10.40
CA GLU A 175 -9.72 2.84 -10.19
C GLU A 175 -8.40 2.96 -9.43
N ILE A 176 -7.43 3.67 -9.99
CA ILE A 176 -6.09 3.81 -9.42
C ILE A 176 -5.76 5.28 -9.20
N TYR A 177 -5.33 5.59 -7.98
CA TYR A 177 -4.86 6.92 -7.62
C TYR A 177 -3.43 7.16 -8.10
N GLN A 178 -3.18 8.38 -8.54
CA GLN A 178 -1.82 8.93 -8.52
C GLN A 178 -1.63 9.76 -7.25
N TYR A 179 -0.38 10.08 -6.94
CA TYR A 179 -0.03 10.69 -5.67
C TYR A 179 0.69 12.02 -5.84
N THR A 180 0.77 12.79 -4.78
CA THR A 180 1.77 13.83 -4.55
C THR A 180 2.49 13.52 -3.23
N ALA A 181 3.69 14.07 -3.06
CA ALA A 181 4.54 13.85 -1.87
C ALA A 181 4.83 12.36 -1.58
N PHE A 182 4.95 11.53 -2.62
CA PHE A 182 5.41 10.15 -2.47
C PHE A 182 6.91 10.10 -2.16
N GLU A 183 7.32 9.28 -1.20
CA GLU A 183 8.71 9.20 -0.72
C GLU A 183 9.31 7.80 -0.98
N PRO A 184 9.93 7.55 -2.16
CA PRO A 184 10.39 6.21 -2.56
C PRO A 184 11.47 5.62 -1.65
N ASP A 185 12.28 6.48 -1.03
CA ASP A 185 13.37 6.07 -0.12
C ASP A 185 12.89 5.61 1.27
N ARG A 186 11.60 5.81 1.58
CA ARG A 186 11.01 5.44 2.89
C ARG A 186 10.20 4.16 2.84
N VAL A 187 9.91 3.63 1.65
CA VAL A 187 8.99 2.51 1.47
C VAL A 187 9.60 1.42 0.60
N ARG A 188 9.14 0.19 0.83
CA ARG A 188 9.37 -0.93 -0.08
C ARG A 188 8.15 -1.10 -0.96
N VAL A 189 8.28 -0.80 -2.25
CA VAL A 189 7.20 -0.99 -3.24
C VAL A 189 7.18 -2.45 -3.68
N LEU A 190 6.03 -3.08 -3.56
CA LEU A 190 5.80 -4.48 -3.93
C LEU A 190 5.22 -4.61 -5.34
N GLN A 191 4.34 -3.69 -5.71
CA GLN A 191 3.63 -3.68 -6.99
C GLN A 191 3.55 -2.25 -7.54
N THR A 192 3.56 -2.13 -8.86
CA THR A 192 3.37 -0.86 -9.58
C THR A 192 2.53 -1.09 -10.83
N LEU A 193 1.92 -0.04 -11.37
CA LEU A 193 1.38 -0.09 -12.73
C LEU A 193 2.51 -0.34 -13.74
N ASP A 194 2.27 -1.26 -14.65
CA ASP A 194 3.08 -1.40 -15.86
C ASP A 194 2.75 -0.23 -16.80
N MET A 195 3.46 0.88 -16.62
CA MET A 195 3.29 2.10 -17.40
C MET A 195 3.90 2.01 -18.81
N SER A 196 4.58 0.90 -19.10
CA SER A 196 5.10 0.57 -20.42
C SER A 196 4.07 -0.16 -21.27
N ALA A 197 3.16 -0.90 -20.63
CA ALA A 197 2.01 -1.57 -21.22
C ALA A 197 0.69 -0.89 -20.81
N GLY A 198 -0.44 -1.41 -21.29
CA GLY A 198 -1.77 -0.88 -20.93
C GLY A 198 -2.22 0.37 -21.72
N PRO A 199 -3.48 0.79 -21.52
CA PRO A 199 -4.12 1.82 -22.33
C PRO A 199 -3.62 3.24 -22.01
N ILE A 200 -3.14 3.47 -20.78
CA ILE A 200 -2.58 4.75 -20.33
C ILE A 200 -1.10 4.53 -20.03
N ARG A 201 -0.25 5.18 -20.84
CA ARG A 201 1.21 5.10 -20.71
C ARG A 201 1.78 6.45 -20.24
N ARG A 202 2.71 6.43 -19.30
CA ARG A 202 3.42 7.62 -18.79
C ARG A 202 4.89 7.29 -18.53
N PRO A 203 5.79 8.27 -18.63
CA PRO A 203 7.24 8.05 -18.47
C PRO A 203 7.67 7.99 -16.99
N TYR A 204 6.81 7.47 -16.12
CA TYR A 204 7.00 7.33 -14.67
C TYR A 204 6.14 6.16 -14.15
N PRO A 205 6.55 5.47 -13.07
CA PRO A 205 5.77 4.40 -12.48
C PRO A 205 4.71 4.96 -11.53
N VAL A 206 3.63 4.21 -11.31
CA VAL A 206 2.65 4.50 -10.25
C VAL A 206 2.67 3.35 -9.26
N PRO A 207 3.17 3.54 -8.02
CA PRO A 207 3.19 2.47 -7.03
C PRO A 207 1.76 2.06 -6.66
N ILE A 208 1.53 0.76 -6.57
CA ILE A 208 0.21 0.19 -6.24
C ILE A 208 0.20 -0.32 -4.81
N THR A 209 1.27 -0.99 -4.38
CA THR A 209 1.33 -1.57 -3.04
C THR A 209 2.70 -1.32 -2.46
N TRP A 210 2.75 -0.86 -1.22
CA TRP A 210 4.01 -0.68 -0.50
C TRP A 210 3.89 -1.04 0.98
N VAL A 211 5.05 -1.30 1.57
CA VAL A 211 5.21 -1.51 3.01
C VAL A 211 6.29 -0.63 3.58
N ARG A 212 6.20 -0.38 4.89
CA ARG A 212 7.17 0.40 5.64
C ARG A 212 7.19 -0.03 7.10
N GLU A 213 8.37 -0.04 7.70
CA GLU A 213 8.53 -0.08 9.16
C GLU A 213 8.51 1.34 9.73
N MET A 214 7.82 1.49 10.86
CA MET A 214 7.67 2.76 11.59
C MET A 214 7.97 2.49 13.06
N GLY A 215 9.17 2.87 13.52
CA GLY A 215 9.65 2.44 14.83
C GLY A 215 9.67 0.91 14.92
N GLY A 216 8.96 0.35 15.90
CA GLY A 216 8.74 -1.09 16.03
C GLY A 216 7.53 -1.64 15.27
N GLY A 217 6.67 -0.79 14.70
CA GLY A 217 5.44 -1.18 14.01
C GLY A 217 5.59 -1.25 12.48
N ARG A 218 4.50 -1.68 11.83
CA ARG A 218 4.47 -2.01 10.41
C ARG A 218 3.24 -1.40 9.72
N LEU A 219 3.49 -0.74 8.60
CA LEU A 219 2.49 -0.11 7.73
C LEU A 219 2.47 -0.82 6.39
N PHE A 220 1.28 -1.25 5.96
CA PHE A 220 1.00 -1.71 4.61
C PHE A 220 0.01 -0.75 3.95
N TYR A 221 0.17 -0.49 2.66
CA TYR A 221 -0.83 0.18 1.85
C TYR A 221 -0.99 -0.51 0.49
N THR A 222 -2.23 -0.55 -0.02
CA THR A 222 -2.53 -0.90 -1.41
C THR A 222 -3.53 0.07 -2.03
N ASN A 223 -3.32 0.46 -3.28
CA ASN A 223 -4.19 1.30 -4.09
C ASN A 223 -5.37 0.51 -4.69
N LEU A 224 -5.37 -0.81 -4.54
CA LEU A 224 -6.50 -1.66 -4.95
C LEU A 224 -7.61 -1.61 -3.89
N GLY A 225 -8.87 -1.70 -4.31
CA GLY A 225 -10.02 -1.83 -3.38
C GLY A 225 -11.23 -0.96 -3.69
N HIS A 226 -11.26 -0.25 -4.82
CA HIS A 226 -12.42 0.57 -5.21
C HIS A 226 -13.56 -0.26 -5.80
N THR A 227 -13.28 -1.24 -6.65
CA THR A 227 -14.35 -2.07 -7.23
C THR A 227 -14.78 -3.22 -6.33
N PRO A 228 -16.07 -3.61 -6.33
CA PRO A 228 -16.53 -4.83 -5.67
C PRO A 228 -15.82 -6.11 -6.16
N SER A 229 -15.43 -6.16 -7.44
CA SER A 229 -14.69 -7.29 -8.00
C SER A 229 -13.34 -7.51 -7.32
N THR A 230 -12.69 -6.45 -6.85
CA THR A 230 -11.42 -6.56 -6.12
C THR A 230 -11.62 -7.25 -4.78
N TRP A 231 -12.70 -6.93 -4.05
CA TRP A 231 -13.03 -7.59 -2.77
C TRP A 231 -13.45 -9.06 -2.92
N ALA A 232 -13.84 -9.48 -4.13
CA ALA A 232 -14.13 -10.87 -4.48
C ALA A 232 -12.89 -11.63 -5.00
N ASP A 233 -11.80 -10.93 -5.37
CA ASP A 233 -10.61 -11.58 -5.93
C ASP A 233 -9.82 -12.33 -4.84
N PRO A 234 -9.55 -13.64 -5.01
CA PRO A 234 -8.86 -14.43 -4.00
C PRO A 234 -7.41 -13.96 -3.74
N ARG A 235 -6.76 -13.33 -4.73
CA ARG A 235 -5.40 -12.79 -4.58
C ARG A 235 -5.42 -11.55 -3.70
N PHE A 236 -6.36 -10.63 -3.94
CA PHE A 236 -6.54 -9.44 -3.10
C PHE A 236 -6.90 -9.84 -1.67
N ARG A 237 -7.85 -10.75 -1.48
CA ARG A 237 -8.24 -11.24 -0.15
C ARG A 237 -7.05 -11.87 0.59
N ARG A 238 -6.28 -12.72 -0.10
CA ARG A 238 -5.05 -13.31 0.48
C ARG A 238 -4.02 -12.23 0.84
N GLN A 239 -3.86 -11.20 0.01
CA GLN A 239 -2.96 -10.08 0.30
C GLN A 239 -3.37 -9.31 1.55
N ILE A 240 -4.66 -9.00 1.72
CA ILE A 240 -5.15 -8.29 2.92
C ILE A 240 -4.97 -9.14 4.18
N VAL A 241 -5.28 -10.44 4.13
CA VAL A 241 -5.05 -11.36 5.25
C VAL A 241 -3.56 -11.40 5.63
N ASP A 242 -2.68 -11.60 4.65
CA ASP A 242 -1.23 -11.66 4.90
C ASP A 242 -0.69 -10.30 5.37
N ALA A 243 -1.22 -9.18 4.88
CA ALA A 243 -0.86 -7.84 5.31
C ALA A 243 -1.24 -7.59 6.78
N ILE A 244 -2.44 -7.98 7.21
CA ILE A 244 -2.86 -7.92 8.62
C ILE A 244 -1.92 -8.75 9.50
N ARG A 245 -1.61 -9.98 9.08
CA ARG A 245 -0.67 -10.84 9.81
C ARG A 245 0.72 -10.21 9.89
N TRP A 246 1.22 -9.66 8.79
CA TRP A 246 2.53 -9.03 8.73
C TRP A 246 2.59 -7.77 9.60
N SER A 247 1.58 -6.91 9.53
CA SER A 247 1.44 -5.72 10.37
C SER A 247 1.34 -6.05 11.86
N ALA A 248 0.81 -7.23 12.21
CA ALA A 248 0.75 -7.76 13.58
C ALA A 248 1.98 -8.62 13.99
N HIS A 249 3.05 -8.63 13.18
CA HIS A 249 4.24 -9.47 13.40
C HIS A 249 3.96 -10.99 13.50
N ARG A 250 2.86 -11.46 12.89
CA ARG A 250 2.47 -12.88 12.74
C ARG A 250 2.89 -13.50 11.41
N LEU A 251 3.48 -12.69 10.53
CA LEU A 251 4.11 -13.09 9.28
C LEU A 251 5.39 -12.27 9.13
N ASP A 252 6.48 -12.94 8.75
CA ASP A 252 7.77 -12.28 8.54
C ASP A 252 8.06 -12.05 7.06
N ALA A 253 8.45 -10.81 6.73
CA ALA A 253 8.80 -10.37 5.38
C ALA A 253 9.56 -9.03 5.46
N PRO A 254 10.52 -8.77 4.54
CA PRO A 254 11.36 -7.58 4.60
C PRO A 254 10.57 -6.29 4.31
N ALA A 255 10.78 -5.26 5.13
CA ALA A 255 10.16 -3.95 4.97
C ALA A 255 11.12 -2.86 4.44
N ALA A 256 12.43 -3.14 4.42
CA ALA A 256 13.45 -2.16 4.05
C ALA A 256 13.18 -1.61 2.65
N ALA A 257 13.30 -0.28 2.50
CA ALA A 257 13.04 0.41 1.26
C ALA A 257 13.85 -0.18 0.09
N ASN A 258 13.24 -0.20 -1.10
CA ASN A 258 13.84 -0.76 -2.31
C ASN A 258 13.95 0.27 -3.46
N PRO A 259 14.58 1.44 -3.25
CA PRO A 259 14.62 2.50 -4.25
C PRO A 259 15.18 2.02 -5.58
N ALA A 260 16.22 1.17 -5.58
CA ALA A 260 16.77 0.61 -6.83
C ALA A 260 15.76 -0.16 -7.70
N ALA A 261 14.81 -0.89 -7.09
CA ALA A 261 13.77 -1.59 -7.83
C ALA A 261 12.73 -0.60 -8.40
N GLN A 262 12.43 0.46 -7.64
CA GLN A 262 11.54 1.53 -8.05
C GLN A 262 12.13 2.35 -9.20
N ASP A 263 13.43 2.69 -9.11
CA ASP A 263 14.17 3.38 -10.16
C ASP A 263 14.19 2.58 -11.46
N TRP A 264 14.35 1.26 -11.35
CA TRP A 264 14.33 0.37 -12.51
C TRP A 264 12.97 0.33 -13.20
N ALA A 265 11.88 0.29 -12.42
CA ALA A 265 10.53 0.39 -12.96
C ALA A 265 10.30 1.73 -13.68
N ALA A 266 10.79 2.83 -13.10
CA ALA A 266 10.72 4.15 -13.71
C ALA A 266 11.53 4.26 -15.01
N LEU A 267 12.76 3.75 -15.00
CA LEU A 267 13.61 3.69 -16.19
C LEU A 267 12.92 2.93 -17.31
N THR A 268 12.33 1.78 -16.98
CA THR A 268 11.65 0.92 -17.95
C THR A 268 10.45 1.65 -18.56
N ALA A 269 9.60 2.25 -17.72
CA ALA A 269 8.47 3.05 -18.17
C ALA A 269 8.92 4.22 -19.06
N PHE A 270 9.92 4.98 -18.62
CA PHE A 270 10.49 6.09 -19.38
C PHE A 270 11.03 5.63 -20.73
N ALA A 271 11.96 4.67 -20.75
CA ALA A 271 12.61 4.19 -21.97
C ALA A 271 11.58 3.77 -23.03
N ILE A 272 10.54 3.03 -22.62
CA ILE A 272 9.51 2.50 -23.51
C ILE A 272 8.54 3.59 -23.99
N VAL A 273 8.10 4.51 -23.12
CA VAL A 273 7.20 5.60 -23.50
C VAL A 273 7.90 6.63 -24.39
N GLU A 274 9.19 6.85 -24.15
CA GLU A 274 9.99 7.84 -24.84
C GLU A 274 10.65 7.31 -26.11
N GLY A 275 10.68 5.99 -26.30
CA GLY A 275 11.32 5.35 -27.44
C GLY A 275 12.85 5.45 -27.41
N VAL A 276 13.45 5.42 -26.22
CA VAL A 276 14.92 5.48 -26.03
C VAL A 276 15.45 4.17 -25.42
N PRO A 277 16.69 3.76 -25.72
CA PRO A 277 17.27 2.56 -25.10
C PRO A 277 17.42 2.71 -23.59
N ALA A 278 17.04 1.69 -22.80
CA ALA A 278 17.38 1.64 -21.39
C ALA A 278 18.90 1.35 -21.26
N ARG A 279 19.66 2.25 -20.61
CA ARG A 279 21.10 2.07 -20.36
C ARG A 279 21.36 2.05 -18.85
N ALA A 280 22.08 1.04 -18.36
CA ALA A 280 22.32 0.85 -16.91
C ALA A 280 23.01 2.05 -16.20
N GLY A 281 23.66 2.95 -16.94
CA GLY A 281 24.29 4.16 -16.41
C GLY A 281 23.34 5.32 -16.08
N SER A 282 22.04 5.23 -16.42
CA SER A 282 21.09 6.33 -16.22
C SER A 282 20.28 6.24 -14.92
N ALA A 283 20.57 5.29 -14.02
CA ALA A 283 19.80 5.13 -12.77
C ALA A 283 19.85 6.40 -11.89
N GLY A 284 21.00 7.08 -11.83
CA GLY A 284 21.14 8.38 -11.15
C GLY A 284 20.33 9.48 -11.82
N ASP A 285 20.43 9.61 -13.14
CA ASP A 285 19.65 10.59 -13.92
C ASP A 285 18.14 10.36 -13.80
N ILE A 286 17.73 9.11 -13.58
CA ILE A 286 16.31 8.73 -13.45
C ILE A 286 15.80 9.00 -12.04
N ARG A 287 16.62 8.80 -11.00
CA ARG A 287 16.31 9.33 -9.67
C ARG A 287 16.18 10.83 -9.68
N ASP A 288 17.10 11.53 -10.33
CA ASP A 288 17.06 12.99 -10.46
C ASP A 288 15.80 13.40 -11.23
N LEU A 289 15.48 12.70 -12.31
CA LEU A 289 14.22 12.89 -13.03
C LEU A 289 13.03 12.67 -12.09
N GLN A 290 12.90 11.51 -11.43
CA GLN A 290 11.84 11.19 -10.45
C GLN A 290 11.75 12.20 -9.30
N ALA A 291 12.86 12.76 -8.86
CA ALA A 291 12.87 13.81 -7.84
C ALA A 291 12.29 15.13 -8.39
N LEU A 292 12.37 15.36 -9.70
CA LEU A 292 11.76 16.46 -10.44
C LEU A 292 10.34 16.14 -10.93
N HIS A 293 9.78 14.98 -10.56
CA HIS A 293 8.45 14.55 -10.99
C HIS A 293 7.42 15.68 -10.76
N PRO A 294 6.42 15.86 -11.64
CA PRO A 294 5.48 16.99 -11.59
C PRO A 294 4.80 17.20 -10.22
N GLU A 295 4.80 16.14 -9.40
CA GLU A 295 4.32 16.08 -8.03
C GLU A 295 5.05 17.01 -7.04
N LYS A 296 6.23 17.54 -7.35
CA LYS A 296 6.96 18.46 -6.45
C LYS A 296 6.76 19.95 -6.74
N HIS A 297 6.00 20.32 -7.78
CA HIS A 297 6.00 21.70 -8.28
C HIS A 297 4.64 22.26 -8.71
N ASN A 298 3.52 21.88 -8.06
CA ASN A 298 2.19 22.48 -8.34
C ASN A 298 1.79 22.46 -9.84
N GLY A 299 2.23 21.44 -10.58
CA GLY A 299 1.99 21.33 -12.03
C GLY A 299 3.04 22.01 -12.94
N ASP A 300 4.08 22.65 -12.40
CA ASP A 300 5.24 23.08 -13.20
C ASP A 300 6.11 21.87 -13.57
N THR A 301 6.14 21.59 -14.87
CA THR A 301 6.85 20.45 -15.46
C THR A 301 8.17 20.86 -16.10
N THR A 302 8.57 22.12 -16.02
CA THR A 302 9.72 22.66 -16.75
C THR A 302 11.01 21.91 -16.41
N ALA A 303 11.27 21.69 -15.12
CA ALA A 303 12.47 20.97 -14.67
C ALA A 303 12.44 19.49 -15.08
N TRP A 304 11.27 18.86 -14.99
CA TRP A 304 11.03 17.49 -15.47
C TRP A 304 11.31 17.36 -16.96
N ASP A 305 10.73 18.25 -17.78
CA ASP A 305 10.87 18.23 -19.23
C ASP A 305 12.33 18.47 -19.67
N LEU A 306 13.04 19.40 -19.01
CA LEU A 306 14.46 19.62 -19.26
C LEU A 306 15.31 18.42 -18.91
N ALA A 307 15.06 17.76 -17.77
CA ALA A 307 15.76 16.54 -17.39
C ALA A 307 15.46 15.39 -18.38
N ARG A 308 14.20 15.23 -18.77
CA ARG A 308 13.76 14.28 -19.80
C ARG A 308 14.46 14.50 -21.13
N LEU A 309 14.60 15.74 -21.60
CA LEU A 309 15.34 16.08 -22.82
C LEU A 309 16.84 15.73 -22.71
N ARG A 310 17.46 15.97 -21.55
CA ARG A 310 18.87 15.61 -21.31
C ARG A 310 19.10 14.10 -21.39
N ILE A 311 18.23 13.31 -20.78
CA ILE A 311 18.31 11.84 -20.81
C ILE A 311 18.13 11.31 -22.23
N ARG A 312 17.18 11.89 -23.01
CA ARG A 312 17.01 11.57 -24.43
C ARG A 312 18.29 11.84 -25.23
N ALA A 313 18.89 13.02 -25.06
CA ALA A 313 20.11 13.42 -25.77
C ALA A 313 21.32 12.53 -25.40
N ALA A 314 21.43 12.09 -24.15
CA ALA A 314 22.47 11.17 -23.71
C ALA A 314 22.28 9.75 -24.28
N SER A 315 21.03 9.32 -24.45
CA SER A 315 20.70 7.98 -24.97
C SER A 315 20.87 7.83 -26.48
N ALA A 316 20.85 8.95 -27.23
CA ALA A 316 21.04 9.00 -28.68
C ALA A 316 22.52 8.98 -29.14
N LYS A 317 23.48 9.08 -28.22
CA LYS A 317 24.92 8.97 -28.48
C LYS A 317 25.41 7.55 -28.24
#